data_AF-A0A7Y4TMW2-F1
#
_entry.id   AF-A0A7Y4TMW2-F1
#
_cell.length_a   1.000
_cell.length_b   1.000
_cell.length_c   1.000
_cell.angle_alpha   90.00
_cell.angle_beta   90.00
_cell.angle_gamma   90.00
#
_symmetry.space_group_name_H-M   'P 1'
#
loop_
_entity.id
_entity.type
_entity.pdbx_description
1 polymer ?
#
loop_
_entity_poly.entity_id
_entity_poly.type
_entity_poly.pdbx_seq_one_letter_code
_entity_poly.pdbx_strand_id
1 'polypeptide(L)'
;MATRNNPNEAFIARSMWRQASTPRISILKQLAVKLVSEVESLNEKERFDFQAGFKLDEEMQKFEIDMIRHALYLTNGHQSFAAKLLGIKKTTLHAKLKRFSIDRKMQVSVSR
;
A
#
# COMPACT_ATOMS: atom_id res chain seq x y z
N MET A 1 -10.95 45.19 -51.34
CA MET A 1 -10.36 44.57 -50.14
C MET A 1 -11.40 43.67 -49.50
N ALA A 2 -11.22 42.35 -49.55
CA ALA A 2 -12.07 41.38 -48.85
C ALA A 2 -11.20 40.18 -48.49
N THR A 3 -10.86 40.02 -47.20
CA THR A 3 -10.16 38.84 -46.70
C THR A 3 -11.15 37.68 -46.65
N ARG A 4 -11.03 36.76 -47.60
CA ARG A 4 -11.76 35.49 -47.65
C ARG A 4 -11.36 34.67 -46.43
N ASN A 5 -12.21 34.67 -45.40
CA ASN A 5 -12.08 33.81 -44.22
C ASN A 5 -12.07 32.35 -44.68
N ASN A 6 -10.88 31.74 -44.77
CA ASN A 6 -10.70 30.43 -45.35
C ASN A 6 -10.88 29.37 -44.24
N PRO A 7 -12.00 28.62 -44.20
CA PRO A 7 -12.32 27.69 -43.10
C PRO A 7 -11.26 26.58 -42.90
N ASN A 8 -10.40 26.36 -43.90
CA ASN A 8 -9.28 25.42 -43.82
C ASN A 8 -8.18 25.85 -42.84
N GLU A 9 -7.94 27.14 -42.62
CA GLU A 9 -6.87 27.57 -41.70
C GLU A 9 -7.24 27.31 -40.24
N ALA A 10 -8.49 27.57 -39.86
CA ALA A 10 -9.00 27.22 -38.54
C ALA A 10 -9.01 25.71 -38.30
N PHE A 11 -9.35 24.92 -39.32
CA PHE A 11 -9.30 23.45 -39.26
C PHE A 11 -7.87 22.92 -39.12
N ILE A 12 -6.93 23.45 -39.90
CA ILE A 12 -5.51 23.09 -39.82
C ILE A 12 -4.95 23.47 -38.45
N ALA A 13 -5.18 24.69 -37.97
CA ALA A 13 -4.77 25.11 -36.64
C ALA A 13 -5.33 24.16 -35.56
N ARG A 14 -6.63 23.84 -35.60
CA ARG A 14 -7.24 22.93 -34.61
C ARG A 14 -6.66 21.51 -34.66
N SER A 15 -6.34 21.01 -35.86
CA SER A 15 -5.73 19.69 -36.05
C SER A 15 -4.26 19.63 -35.59
N MET A 16 -3.51 20.72 -35.78
CA MET A 16 -2.11 20.83 -35.37
C MET A 16 -1.95 20.86 -33.84
N TRP A 17 -2.83 21.55 -33.12
CA TRP A 17 -2.83 21.54 -31.64
C TRP A 17 -3.15 20.15 -31.05
N ARG A 18 -3.98 19.36 -31.74
CA ARG A 18 -4.30 17.97 -31.36
C ARG A 18 -3.11 17.03 -31.60
N GLN A 19 -2.36 17.22 -32.69
CA GLN A 19 -1.15 16.43 -32.98
C GLN A 19 0.04 16.78 -32.07
N ALA A 20 0.21 18.05 -31.67
CA ALA A 20 1.31 18.43 -30.78
C ALA A 20 1.10 17.99 -29.32
N SER A 21 -0.16 17.93 -28.87
CA SER A 21 -0.50 17.60 -27.47
C SER A 21 -0.64 16.10 -27.20
N THR A 22 -0.99 15.31 -28.21
CA THR A 22 -1.16 13.85 -28.09
C THR A 22 0.10 13.09 -27.66
N PRO A 23 1.33 13.37 -28.16
CA PRO A 23 2.52 12.63 -27.71
C PRO A 23 2.89 12.95 -26.27
N ARG A 24 2.67 14.18 -25.79
CA ARG A 24 2.94 14.53 -24.38
C ARG A 24 1.94 13.85 -23.44
N ILE A 25 0.67 13.79 -23.83
CA ILE A 25 -0.37 13.09 -23.08
C ILE A 25 -0.12 11.58 -23.05
N SER A 26 0.36 10.98 -24.15
CA SER A 26 0.67 9.55 -24.18
C SER A 26 1.87 9.21 -23.29
N ILE A 27 2.92 10.02 -23.32
CA ILE A 27 4.08 9.88 -22.42
C ILE A 27 3.62 10.00 -20.96
N LEU A 28 2.78 10.99 -20.64
CA LEU A 28 2.28 11.16 -19.27
C LEU A 28 1.45 9.96 -18.82
N LYS A 29 0.63 9.38 -19.70
CA LYS A 29 -0.12 8.14 -19.42
C LYS A 29 0.81 6.96 -19.17
N GLN A 30 1.83 6.76 -20.01
CA GLN A 30 2.81 5.68 -19.82
C GLN A 30 3.57 5.84 -18.50
N LEU A 31 3.96 7.07 -18.17
CA LEU A 31 4.63 7.37 -16.92
C LEU A 31 3.72 7.09 -15.71
N ALA A 32 2.45 7.49 -15.78
CA ALA A 32 1.46 7.23 -14.74
C ALA A 32 1.26 5.71 -14.53
N VAL A 33 1.13 4.93 -15.60
CA VAL A 33 1.03 3.46 -15.51
C VAL A 33 2.28 2.86 -14.86
N LYS A 34 3.48 3.30 -15.28
CA LYS A 34 4.74 2.81 -14.72
C LYS A 34 4.90 3.16 -13.24
N LEU A 35 4.50 4.36 -12.83
CA LEU A 35 4.54 4.76 -11.43
C LEU A 35 3.56 3.96 -10.59
N VAL A 36 2.35 3.68 -11.09
CA VAL A 36 1.39 2.81 -10.41
C VAL A 36 1.97 1.41 -10.23
N SER A 37 2.54 0.81 -11.28
CA SER A 37 3.15 -0.52 -11.17
C SER A 37 4.34 -0.55 -10.21
N GLU A 38 5.15 0.53 -10.16
CA GLU A 38 6.28 0.63 -9.24
C GLU A 38 5.81 0.77 -7.78
N VAL A 39 4.73 1.53 -7.54
CA VAL A 39 4.11 1.63 -6.21
C VAL A 39 3.52 0.28 -5.78
N GLU A 40 2.85 -0.42 -6.70
CA GLU A 40 2.34 -1.78 -6.47
C GLU A 40 3.46 -2.76 -6.18
N SER A 41 4.61 -2.69 -6.88
CA SER A 41 5.77 -3.54 -6.63
C SER A 41 6.49 -3.20 -5.33
N LEU A 42 6.54 -1.93 -4.92
CA LEU A 42 7.07 -1.54 -3.61
C LEU A 42 6.15 -2.02 -2.47
N ASN A 43 4.86 -2.24 -2.77
CA ASN A 43 3.90 -2.88 -1.88
C ASN A 43 4.02 -4.42 -1.88
N GLU A 44 4.83 -5.03 -2.76
CA GLU A 44 5.15 -6.47 -2.77
C GLU A 44 6.11 -6.89 -1.63
N LYS A 45 6.26 -6.09 -0.57
CA LYS A 45 6.96 -6.49 0.67
C LYS A 45 6.38 -7.75 1.34
N GLU A 46 5.26 -8.27 0.84
CA GLU A 46 4.62 -9.51 1.30
C GLU A 46 4.58 -10.64 0.26
N ARG A 47 5.34 -10.57 -0.85
CA ARG A 47 5.49 -11.77 -1.68
C ARG A 47 6.42 -12.75 -0.97
N PHE A 48 5.84 -13.84 -0.47
CA PHE A 48 6.56 -14.99 0.06
C PHE A 48 7.64 -15.41 -0.94
N ASP A 49 8.91 -15.34 -0.52
CA ASP A 49 10.02 -15.81 -1.34
C ASP A 49 10.07 -17.34 -1.31
N PHE A 50 9.37 -17.96 -2.26
CA PHE A 50 9.33 -19.41 -2.42
C PHE A 50 10.62 -19.99 -3.00
N GLN A 51 11.57 -19.16 -3.47
CA GLN A 51 12.81 -19.62 -4.08
C GLN A 51 13.87 -19.99 -3.02
N ALA A 52 13.79 -19.41 -1.81
CA ALA A 52 14.83 -19.51 -0.78
C ALA A 52 14.44 -20.35 0.45
N GLY A 53 13.86 -21.54 0.25
CA GLY A 53 13.57 -22.46 1.37
C GLY A 53 12.45 -21.94 2.28
N PHE A 54 11.36 -21.48 1.65
CA PHE A 54 10.16 -21.00 2.33
C PHE A 54 9.64 -22.01 3.36
N LYS A 55 9.47 -21.55 4.61
CA LYS A 55 8.84 -22.31 5.68
C LYS A 55 7.57 -21.61 6.13
N LEU A 56 6.44 -22.22 5.79
CA LEU A 56 5.12 -21.69 6.10
C LEU A 56 4.95 -21.40 7.60
N ASP A 57 5.44 -22.28 8.47
CA ASP A 57 5.32 -22.13 9.92
C ASP A 57 6.02 -20.87 10.45
N GLU A 58 7.18 -20.51 9.87
CA GLU A 58 7.94 -19.32 10.26
C GLU A 58 7.23 -18.05 9.81
N GLU A 59 6.69 -18.03 8.58
CA GLU A 59 5.95 -16.87 8.07
C GLU A 59 4.59 -16.69 8.75
N MET A 60 3.86 -17.78 9.00
CA MET A 60 2.61 -17.73 9.75
C MET A 60 2.87 -17.23 11.19
N GLN A 61 4.00 -17.60 11.78
CA GLN A 61 4.42 -17.09 13.09
C GLN A 61 4.73 -15.59 13.04
N LYS A 62 5.47 -15.09 12.04
CA LYS A 62 5.75 -13.65 11.87
C LYS A 62 4.46 -12.85 11.70
N PHE A 63 3.60 -13.30 10.79
CA PHE A 63 2.29 -12.70 10.56
C PHE A 63 1.45 -12.65 11.85
N GLU A 64 1.42 -13.75 12.61
CA GLU A 64 0.72 -13.81 13.89
C GLU A 64 1.29 -12.81 14.92
N ILE A 65 2.63 -12.70 15.02
CA ILE A 65 3.29 -11.75 15.91
C ILE A 65 2.90 -10.31 15.56
N ASP A 66 2.93 -9.96 14.27
CA ASP A 66 2.63 -8.60 13.81
C ASP A 66 1.15 -8.26 14.01
N MET A 67 0.25 -9.21 13.77
CA MET A 67 -1.17 -9.04 14.05
C MET A 67 -1.43 -8.83 15.56
N ILE A 68 -0.74 -9.58 16.42
CA ILE A 68 -0.83 -9.41 17.88
C ILE A 68 -0.31 -8.04 18.31
N ARG A 69 0.82 -7.59 17.76
CA ARG A 69 1.40 -6.26 18.05
C ARG A 69 0.44 -5.16 17.61
N HIS A 70 -0.15 -5.27 16.43
CA HIS A 70 -1.09 -4.29 15.91
C HIS A 70 -2.35 -4.21 16.77
N ALA A 71 -2.91 -5.35 17.18
CA ALA A 71 -4.07 -5.37 18.08
C ALA A 71 -3.75 -4.79 19.47
N LEU A 72 -2.55 -5.04 20.00
CA LEU A 72 -2.09 -4.41 21.24
C LEU A 72 -1.92 -2.90 21.07
N TYR A 73 -1.35 -2.45 19.95
CA TYR A 73 -1.21 -1.03 19.63
C TYR A 73 -2.56 -0.31 19.59
N LEU A 74 -3.52 -0.84 18.83
CA LEU A 74 -4.87 -0.26 18.70
C LEU A 74 -5.63 -0.20 20.02
N THR A 75 -5.30 -1.10 20.96
CA THR A 75 -5.94 -1.18 22.27
C THR A 75 -5.08 -0.60 23.38
N ASN A 76 -3.98 0.09 23.07
CA ASN A 76 -3.06 0.68 24.03
C ASN A 76 -2.55 -0.31 25.09
N GLY A 77 -2.29 -1.55 24.68
CA GLY A 77 -1.79 -2.64 25.52
C GLY A 77 -2.87 -3.42 26.31
N HIS A 78 -4.16 -3.11 26.13
CA HIS A 78 -5.24 -3.81 26.83
C HIS A 78 -5.51 -5.21 26.25
N GLN A 79 -4.86 -6.24 26.80
CA GLN A 79 -4.97 -7.63 26.34
C GLN A 79 -6.41 -8.16 26.22
N SER A 80 -7.32 -7.77 27.11
CA SER A 80 -8.72 -8.18 27.01
C SER A 80 -9.39 -7.65 25.74
N PHE A 81 -9.09 -6.41 25.35
CA PHE A 81 -9.63 -5.79 24.14
C PHE A 81 -8.88 -6.29 22.89
N ALA A 82 -7.55 -6.43 22.96
CA ALA A 82 -6.77 -7.03 21.87
C ALA A 82 -7.25 -8.44 21.55
N ALA A 83 -7.51 -9.28 22.57
CA ALA A 83 -8.02 -10.63 22.38
C ALA A 83 -9.40 -10.64 21.70
N LYS A 84 -10.29 -9.71 22.08
CA LYS A 84 -11.58 -9.52 21.43
C LYS A 84 -11.42 -9.09 19.97
N LEU A 85 -10.51 -8.16 19.68
CA LEU A 85 -10.24 -7.68 18.32
C LEU A 85 -9.69 -8.80 17.42
N LEU A 86 -8.86 -9.67 17.99
CA LEU A 86 -8.30 -10.85 17.31
C LEU A 86 -9.27 -12.06 17.26
N GLY A 87 -10.44 -11.99 17.90
CA GLY A 87 -11.39 -13.10 17.94
C GLY A 87 -10.92 -14.33 18.75
N ILE A 88 -9.99 -14.17 19.69
CA ILE A 88 -9.43 -15.27 20.49
C ILE A 88 -9.69 -15.07 21.99
N LYS A 89 -9.61 -16.15 22.77
CA LYS A 89 -9.70 -16.06 24.24
C LYS A 89 -8.51 -15.27 24.78
N LYS A 90 -8.74 -14.48 25.83
CA LYS A 90 -7.68 -13.74 26.54
C LYS A 90 -6.56 -14.65 27.04
N THR A 91 -6.87 -15.85 27.50
CA THR A 91 -5.89 -16.86 27.94
C THR A 91 -5.03 -17.36 26.78
N THR A 92 -5.60 -17.54 25.59
CA THR A 92 -4.86 -17.89 24.37
C THR A 92 -3.90 -16.76 23.97
N LEU A 93 -4.36 -15.51 23.97
CA LEU A 93 -3.49 -14.36 23.72
C LEU A 93 -2.36 -14.29 24.75
N HIS A 94 -2.66 -14.50 26.03
CA HIS A 94 -1.66 -14.51 27.09
C HIS A 94 -0.56 -15.56 26.87
N ALA A 95 -0.93 -16.78 26.48
CA ALA A 95 0.02 -17.84 26.15
C ALA A 95 0.88 -17.49 24.92
N LYS A 96 0.28 -16.91 23.87
CA LYS A 96 1.01 -16.48 22.67
C LYS A 96 1.99 -15.35 22.97
N LEU A 97 1.62 -14.38 23.81
CA LEU A 97 2.55 -13.32 24.23
C LEU A 97 3.76 -13.85 24.97
N LYS A 98 3.59 -14.86 25.83
CA LYS A 98 4.71 -15.55 26.50
C LYS A 98 5.58 -16.32 25.50
N ARG A 99 4.96 -17.08 24.59
CA ARG A 99 5.67 -17.88 23.57
C ARG A 99 6.53 -17.01 22.65
N PHE A 100 6.03 -15.84 22.28
CA PHE A 100 6.71 -14.94 21.34
C PHE A 100 7.52 -13.83 22.02
N SER A 101 7.62 -13.82 23.35
CA SER A 101 8.31 -12.78 24.12
C SER A 101 7.87 -11.36 23.73
N ILE A 102 6.57 -11.16 23.47
CA ILE A 102 6.01 -9.85 23.11
C ILE A 102 5.67 -9.08 24.38
N ASP A 103 6.30 -7.92 24.56
CA ASP A 103 6.01 -7.03 25.68
C ASP A 103 4.65 -6.34 25.51
N ARG A 104 3.91 -6.24 26.63
CA ARG A 104 2.59 -5.59 26.66
C ARG A 104 2.69 -4.07 26.44
N LYS A 105 3.81 -3.47 26.85
CA LYS A 105 4.00 -2.01 26.85
C LYS A 105 4.45 -1.53 25.48
N MET A 106 3.58 -1.60 24.49
CA MET A 106 3.72 -0.77 23.29
C MET A 106 3.11 0.61 23.62
N GLN A 107 3.80 1.37 24.48
CA GLN A 107 3.44 2.76 24.74
C GLN A 107 3.98 3.61 23.60
N VAL A 108 3.08 4.36 22.98
CA VAL A 108 3.41 5.39 22.02
C VAL A 108 4.12 6.52 22.75
N SER A 109 5.44 6.59 22.62
CA SER A 109 6.20 7.81 22.84
C SER A 109 5.93 8.77 21.67
N VAL A 110 4.72 9.31 21.58
CA VAL A 110 4.54 10.55 20.82
C VAL A 110 5.06 11.64 21.74
N SER A 111 6.34 11.99 21.52
CA SER A 111 6.86 13.29 21.96
C SER A 111 6.00 14.38 21.31
N ARG A 112 5.67 15.36 22.15
CA ARG A 112 4.86 16.56 21.90
C ARG A 112 5.12 17.25 20.57
#